data_AF-A0A7S2JZW8-F1
#
_entry.id   AF-A0A7S2JZW8-F1
#
_cell.length_a   1.000
_cell.length_b   1.000
_cell.length_c   1.000
_cell.angle_alpha   90.00
_cell.angle_beta   90.00
_cell.angle_gamma   90.00
#
_symmetry.space_group_name_H-M   'P 1'
#
loop_
_entity.id
_entity.type
_entity.pdbx_description
1 polymer ?
#
loop_
_entity_poly.entity_id
_entity_poly.type
_entity_poly.pdbx_seq_one_letter_code
_entity_poly.pdbx_strand_id
1 'polypeptide(L)'
;TMQSPCPGQRLSYENVKEICNEIIFAGTDTTATTTETVFAHLLNNPDKAVKLREELDGLFGASGMPTSADFTSLKYTNACIKEAMRMTCAVPFNSHACSEDTEVLGYKIPKGAVCINNIYAVHYDPEIYPEPEKYEPERWMSKDPCRWMVENDFEFMPFGIGRRLCIGYNLALENLQLFVASLFLNFEFTSATGRPVSLQEHADFTVAVPPFKVCAKVRAPTAVSGDLEAYRAIPPFVLPTLGGTGDADASPSPAAGRGQAASEKWAVWYGSQTGTSESFASALAQAARRRGVECA
;
A
#
# COMPACT_ATOMS: atom_id res chain seq x y z
N THR A 1 2.68 -4.22 25.23
CA THR A 1 2.07 -2.94 25.67
C THR A 1 3.10 -1.84 25.55
N MET A 2 3.07 -1.04 24.48
CA MET A 2 3.87 0.18 24.39
C MET A 2 3.13 1.27 25.19
N GLN A 3 3.63 1.63 26.36
CA GLN A 3 3.13 2.78 27.10
C GLN A 3 3.64 4.06 26.44
N SER A 4 2.72 5.00 26.15
CA SER A 4 3.10 6.37 25.80
C SER A 4 3.95 6.96 26.93
N PRO A 5 5.09 7.63 26.64
CA PRO A 5 5.96 8.20 27.67
C PRO A 5 5.28 9.26 28.55
N CYS A 6 4.16 9.82 28.10
CA CYS A 6 3.39 10.79 28.88
C CYS A 6 1.88 10.53 28.75
N PRO A 7 1.23 10.00 29.80
CA PRO A 7 -0.23 10.00 29.90
C PRO A 7 -0.75 11.45 29.94
N GLY A 8 -1.63 11.82 28.99
CA GLY A 8 -2.37 13.09 29.04
C GLY A 8 -1.84 14.24 28.18
N GLN A 9 -0.77 14.05 27.39
CA GLN A 9 -0.31 15.07 26.45
C GLN A 9 -1.21 15.04 25.20
N ARG A 10 -2.00 16.10 24.99
CA ARG A 10 -2.76 16.28 23.75
C ARG A 10 -1.80 16.65 22.63
N LEU A 11 -1.95 16.01 21.46
CA LEU A 11 -1.23 16.41 20.25
C LEU A 11 -1.64 17.84 19.88
N SER A 12 -0.67 18.67 19.50
CA SER A 12 -0.96 19.98 18.93
C SER A 12 -1.64 19.83 17.56
N TYR A 13 -2.33 20.88 17.10
CA TYR A 13 -2.91 20.87 15.75
C TYR A 13 -1.84 20.66 14.69
N GLU A 14 -0.67 21.27 14.87
CA GLU A 14 0.50 21.13 14.00
C GLU A 14 0.97 19.67 13.98
N ASN A 15 1.08 19.01 15.13
CA ASN A 15 1.45 17.59 15.15
C ASN A 15 0.43 16.70 14.46
N VAL A 16 -0.87 16.96 14.65
CA VAL A 16 -1.92 16.20 13.96
C VAL A 16 -1.81 16.39 12.44
N LYS A 17 -1.62 17.62 11.98
CA LYS A 17 -1.45 17.93 10.56
C LYS A 17 -0.25 17.21 9.97
N GLU A 18 0.91 17.25 10.63
CA GLU A 18 2.12 16.58 10.15
C GLU A 18 1.96 15.04 10.15
N ILE A 19 1.39 14.47 11.22
CA ILE A 19 1.11 13.02 11.27
C ILE A 19 0.16 12.61 10.15
N CYS A 20 -0.89 13.40 9.86
CA CYS A 20 -1.79 13.12 8.75
C CYS A 20 -1.07 13.16 7.40
N ASN A 21 -0.23 14.17 7.16
CA ASN A 21 0.56 14.26 5.94
C ASN A 21 1.49 13.04 5.81
N GLU A 22 2.25 12.70 6.86
CA GLU A 22 3.15 11.55 6.87
C GLU A 22 2.42 10.24 6.54
N ILE A 23 1.25 10.00 7.14
CA ILE A 23 0.46 8.78 6.88
C ILE A 23 -0.02 8.75 5.43
N ILE A 24 -0.50 9.87 4.88
CA ILE A 24 -0.99 9.94 3.49
C ILE A 24 0.14 9.67 2.51
N PHE A 25 1.27 10.38 2.65
CA PHE A 25 2.41 10.22 1.76
C PHE A 25 3.02 8.82 1.85
N ALA A 26 3.34 8.36 3.07
CA ALA A 26 3.94 7.06 3.27
C ALA A 26 3.03 5.92 2.81
N GLY A 27 1.72 5.99 3.10
CA GLY A 27 0.78 4.94 2.73
C GLY A 27 0.49 4.87 1.23
N THR A 28 0.45 6.02 0.55
CA THR A 28 0.11 6.09 -0.88
C THR A 28 1.27 5.63 -1.74
N ASP A 29 2.44 6.26 -1.61
CA ASP A 29 3.56 6.05 -2.52
C ASP A 29 4.10 4.62 -2.42
N THR A 30 4.38 4.13 -1.20
CA THR A 30 4.97 2.79 -1.03
C THR A 30 4.05 1.67 -1.53
N THR A 31 2.74 1.80 -1.29
CA THR A 31 1.76 0.78 -1.69
C THR A 31 1.55 0.78 -3.20
N ALA A 32 1.52 1.96 -3.83
CA ALA A 32 1.44 2.09 -5.28
C ALA A 32 2.69 1.49 -5.94
N THR A 33 3.88 1.92 -5.53
CA THR A 33 5.16 1.41 -6.04
C THR A 33 5.27 -0.10 -5.91
N THR A 34 4.88 -0.66 -4.77
CA THR A 34 4.90 -2.12 -4.56
C THR A 34 3.91 -2.83 -5.48
N THR A 35 2.70 -2.29 -5.66
CA THR A 35 1.69 -2.85 -6.58
C THR A 35 2.19 -2.84 -8.02
N GLU A 36 2.75 -1.71 -8.48
CA GLU A 36 3.31 -1.57 -9.82
C GLU A 36 4.46 -2.55 -10.06
N THR A 37 5.32 -2.73 -9.06
CA THR A 37 6.42 -3.70 -9.10
C THR A 37 5.91 -5.14 -9.24
N VAL A 38 4.88 -5.52 -8.47
CA VAL A 38 4.25 -6.85 -8.61
C VAL A 38 3.74 -7.06 -10.03
N PHE A 39 3.06 -6.06 -10.60
CA PHE A 39 2.60 -6.11 -11.99
C PHE A 39 3.76 -6.25 -12.97
N ALA A 40 4.82 -5.47 -12.81
CA ALA A 40 5.96 -5.48 -13.70
C ALA A 40 6.66 -6.85 -13.73
N HIS A 41 6.87 -7.47 -12.56
CA HIS A 41 7.42 -8.82 -12.49
C HIS A 41 6.48 -9.87 -13.09
N LEU A 42 5.18 -9.81 -12.79
CA LEU A 42 4.21 -10.79 -13.33
C LEU A 42 4.05 -10.67 -14.86
N LEU A 43 4.10 -9.45 -15.41
CA LEU A 43 4.08 -9.22 -16.86
C LEU A 43 5.32 -9.77 -17.56
N ASN A 44 6.47 -9.71 -16.89
CA ASN A 44 7.73 -10.26 -17.40
C ASN A 44 7.87 -11.77 -17.15
N ASN A 45 7.02 -12.36 -16.30
CA ASN A 45 7.02 -13.78 -15.97
C ASN A 45 5.61 -14.40 -16.14
N PRO A 46 5.14 -14.60 -17.39
CA PRO A 46 3.78 -15.04 -17.66
C PRO A 46 3.42 -16.39 -17.06
N ASP A 47 4.39 -17.29 -16.89
CA ASP A 47 4.21 -18.59 -16.23
C ASP A 47 3.80 -18.43 -14.75
N LYS A 48 4.41 -17.46 -14.05
CA LYS A 48 4.06 -17.12 -12.66
C LYS A 48 2.68 -16.47 -12.60
N ALA A 49 2.37 -15.59 -13.54
CA ALA A 49 1.04 -14.99 -13.64
C ALA A 49 -0.06 -16.04 -13.90
N VAL A 50 0.22 -17.08 -14.71
CA VAL A 50 -0.70 -18.22 -14.90
C VAL A 50 -0.92 -18.96 -13.59
N LYS A 51 0.14 -19.35 -12.88
CA LYS A 51 0.03 -20.07 -11.60
C LYS A 51 -0.74 -19.27 -10.54
N LEU A 52 -0.48 -17.96 -10.45
CA LEU A 52 -1.23 -17.07 -9.56
C LEU A 52 -2.72 -17.08 -9.90
N ARG A 53 -3.06 -17.01 -11.19
CA ARG A 53 -4.47 -17.09 -11.61
C ARG A 53 -5.10 -18.45 -11.32
N GLU A 54 -4.37 -19.55 -11.52
CA GLU A 54 -4.87 -20.89 -11.20
C GLU A 54 -5.20 -21.04 -9.70
N GLU A 55 -4.39 -20.46 -8.82
CA GLU A 55 -4.71 -20.37 -7.38
C GLU A 55 -6.00 -19.58 -7.15
N LEU A 56 -6.10 -18.39 -7.72
CA LEU A 56 -7.27 -17.53 -7.53
C LEU A 56 -8.55 -18.17 -8.08
N ASP A 57 -8.49 -18.80 -9.25
CA ASP A 57 -9.62 -19.50 -9.85
C ASP A 57 -10.05 -20.70 -9.01
N GLY A 58 -9.09 -21.44 -8.43
CA GLY A 58 -9.36 -22.58 -7.56
C GLY A 58 -10.05 -22.18 -6.25
N LEU A 59 -9.72 -21.01 -5.70
CA LEU A 59 -10.31 -20.49 -4.45
C LEU A 59 -11.64 -19.76 -4.68
N PHE A 60 -11.70 -18.93 -5.73
CA PHE A 60 -12.75 -17.93 -5.92
C PHE A 60 -13.57 -18.11 -7.20
N GLY A 61 -13.23 -19.04 -8.09
CA GLY A 61 -13.85 -19.17 -9.41
C GLY A 61 -15.38 -19.35 -9.40
N ALA A 62 -15.94 -19.89 -8.31
CA ALA A 62 -17.39 -19.95 -8.08
C ALA A 62 -17.86 -19.10 -6.87
N SER A 63 -16.93 -18.55 -6.09
CA SER A 63 -17.13 -18.15 -4.68
C SER A 63 -17.21 -16.63 -4.46
N GLY A 64 -16.94 -15.81 -5.48
CA GLY A 64 -17.03 -14.35 -5.39
C GLY A 64 -15.68 -13.63 -5.33
N MET A 65 -15.63 -12.45 -4.70
CA MET A 65 -14.41 -11.64 -4.61
C MET A 65 -13.57 -12.00 -3.37
N PRO A 66 -12.23 -11.88 -3.42
CA PRO A 66 -11.38 -12.06 -2.25
C PRO A 66 -11.71 -11.05 -1.14
N THR A 67 -11.68 -11.52 0.10
CA THR A 67 -11.82 -10.69 1.30
C THR A 67 -10.61 -10.86 2.22
N SER A 68 -10.52 -10.04 3.26
CA SER A 68 -9.44 -10.18 4.25
C SER A 68 -9.44 -11.49 5.01
N ALA A 69 -10.58 -12.19 5.07
CA ALA A 69 -10.66 -13.52 5.66
C ALA A 69 -9.90 -14.58 4.85
N ASP A 70 -9.66 -14.32 3.56
CA ASP A 70 -9.09 -15.30 2.63
C ASP A 70 -7.56 -15.18 2.50
N PHE A 71 -6.94 -14.15 3.08
CA PHE A 71 -5.52 -13.84 2.89
C PHE A 71 -4.56 -14.96 3.29
N THR A 72 -4.96 -15.82 4.23
CA THR A 72 -4.17 -16.99 4.65
C THR A 72 -4.23 -18.15 3.65
N SER A 73 -5.19 -18.12 2.71
CA SER A 73 -5.33 -19.09 1.63
C SER A 73 -4.59 -18.67 0.35
N LEU A 74 -4.26 -17.38 0.21
CA LEU A 74 -3.58 -16.76 -0.95
C LEU A 74 -2.07 -17.07 -1.00
N LYS A 75 -1.67 -18.34 -0.93
CA LYS A 75 -0.27 -18.73 -0.71
C LYS A 75 0.67 -18.26 -1.82
N TYR A 76 0.37 -18.59 -3.08
CA TYR A 76 1.18 -18.24 -4.23
C TYR A 76 1.08 -16.75 -4.57
N THR A 77 -0.10 -16.15 -4.40
CA THR A 77 -0.30 -14.70 -4.53
C THR A 77 0.58 -13.94 -3.53
N ASN A 78 0.58 -14.36 -2.25
CA ASN A 78 1.46 -13.80 -1.22
C ASN A 78 2.94 -14.01 -1.56
N ALA A 79 3.30 -15.18 -2.07
CA ALA A 79 4.66 -15.45 -2.53
C ALA A 79 5.11 -14.51 -3.67
N CYS A 80 4.23 -14.21 -4.61
CA CYS A 80 4.50 -13.26 -5.70
C CYS A 80 4.72 -11.84 -5.17
N ILE A 81 3.90 -11.40 -4.21
CA ILE A 81 4.04 -10.09 -3.57
C ILE A 81 5.33 -10.03 -2.75
N LYS A 82 5.64 -11.05 -1.93
CA LYS A 82 6.89 -11.12 -1.15
C LYS A 82 8.13 -11.03 -2.03
N GLU A 83 8.15 -11.77 -3.14
CA GLU A 83 9.30 -11.74 -4.03
C GLU A 83 9.47 -10.39 -4.72
N ALA A 84 8.38 -9.76 -5.14
CA ALA A 84 8.41 -8.41 -5.71
C ALA A 84 8.93 -7.39 -4.69
N MET A 85 8.48 -7.47 -3.44
CA MET A 85 8.96 -6.61 -2.35
C MET A 85 10.44 -6.83 -2.04
N ARG A 86 10.95 -8.06 -2.14
CA ARG A 86 12.38 -8.38 -1.95
C ARG A 86 13.22 -7.74 -3.06
N MET A 87 12.80 -7.88 -4.32
CA MET A 87 13.57 -7.42 -5.46
C MET A 87 13.64 -5.90 -5.55
N THR A 88 12.50 -5.21 -5.62
CA THR A 88 12.57 -3.74 -5.79
C THR A 88 12.82 -2.99 -4.50
N CYS A 89 12.51 -3.61 -3.35
CA CYS A 89 12.79 -3.08 -2.02
C CYS A 89 12.50 -1.56 -1.94
N ALA A 90 11.23 -1.18 -2.07
CA ALA A 90 10.79 0.21 -2.27
C ALA A 90 11.44 1.23 -1.33
N VAL A 91 11.79 0.82 -0.10
CA VAL A 91 12.61 1.59 0.83
C VAL A 91 13.89 0.80 1.13
N PRO A 92 14.98 0.97 0.35
CA PRO A 92 16.20 0.15 0.46
C PRO A 92 17.07 0.50 1.68
N PHE A 93 16.92 1.72 2.20
CA PHE A 93 17.72 2.23 3.30
C PHE A 93 16.82 2.81 4.40
N ASN A 94 17.10 2.43 5.66
CA ASN A 94 16.48 3.04 6.83
C ASN A 94 17.56 3.61 7.75
N SER A 95 17.45 4.89 8.09
CA SER A 95 18.38 5.57 8.98
C SER A 95 17.88 5.62 10.43
N HIS A 96 18.77 5.31 11.37
CA HIS A 96 18.57 5.46 12.81
C HIS A 96 19.70 6.27 13.42
N ALA A 97 19.51 6.74 14.66
CA ALA A 97 20.57 7.36 15.45
C ALA A 97 20.76 6.58 16.76
N CYS A 98 22.01 6.33 17.14
CA CYS A 98 22.34 5.65 18.40
C CYS A 98 21.93 6.52 19.59
N SER A 99 21.10 5.98 20.49
CA SER A 99 20.65 6.68 21.69
C SER A 99 21.72 6.77 22.78
N GLU A 100 22.70 5.87 22.75
CA GLU A 100 23.81 5.75 23.68
C GLU A 100 25.02 5.14 22.97
N ASP A 101 26.19 5.21 23.62
CA ASP A 101 27.39 4.51 23.16
C ASP A 101 27.11 3.00 23.17
N THR A 102 27.37 2.33 22.05
CA THR A 102 27.09 0.90 21.89
C THR A 102 28.23 0.20 21.15
N GLU A 103 28.14 -1.12 21.05
CA GLU A 103 29.09 -1.95 20.32
C GLU A 103 28.33 -2.96 19.46
N VAL A 104 28.67 -3.04 18.18
CA VAL A 104 28.08 -3.99 17.23
C VAL A 104 29.21 -4.70 16.51
N LEU A 105 29.24 -6.04 16.59
CA LEU A 105 30.29 -6.88 15.96
C LEU A 105 31.73 -6.44 16.33
N GLY A 106 31.95 -5.96 17.56
CA GLY A 106 33.25 -5.45 18.02
C GLY A 106 33.55 -3.99 17.65
N TYR A 107 32.68 -3.33 16.89
CA TYR A 107 32.81 -1.91 16.53
C TYR A 107 32.10 -1.04 17.55
N LYS A 108 32.84 -0.12 18.17
CA LYS A 108 32.28 0.90 19.07
C LYS A 108 31.60 2.00 18.26
N ILE A 109 30.31 2.20 18.52
CA ILE A 109 29.47 3.18 17.86
C ILE A 109 29.06 4.23 18.90
N PRO A 110 29.49 5.50 18.75
CA PRO A 110 29.18 6.54 19.72
C PRO A 110 27.71 6.95 19.66
N LYS A 111 27.19 7.46 20.79
CA LYS A 111 25.89 8.11 20.88
C LYS A 111 25.75 9.20 19.81
N GLY A 112 24.60 9.22 19.15
CA GLY A 112 24.26 10.16 18.10
C GLY A 112 24.78 9.77 16.71
N ALA A 113 25.59 8.71 16.59
CA ALA A 113 26.00 8.20 15.28
C ALA A 113 24.79 7.76 14.46
N VAL A 114 24.77 8.15 13.18
CA VAL A 114 23.76 7.72 12.22
C VAL A 114 24.10 6.32 11.75
N CYS A 115 23.19 5.37 11.94
CA CYS A 115 23.27 4.00 11.46
C CYS A 115 22.29 3.81 10.30
N ILE A 116 22.79 3.39 9.14
CA ILE A 116 21.96 3.12 7.97
C ILE A 116 21.85 1.61 7.81
N ASN A 117 20.62 1.11 7.90
CA ASN A 117 20.29 -0.28 7.60
C ASN A 117 20.14 -0.41 6.08
N ASN A 118 21.00 -1.21 5.47
CA ASN A 118 20.95 -1.51 4.04
C ASN A 118 20.10 -2.78 3.82
N ILE A 119 18.79 -2.59 3.66
CA ILE A 119 17.85 -3.70 3.44
C ILE A 119 18.13 -4.36 2.10
N TYR A 120 18.39 -3.55 1.08
CA TYR A 120 18.68 -4.02 -0.28
C TYR A 120 19.84 -5.03 -0.30
N ALA A 121 20.94 -4.75 0.39
CA ALA A 121 22.08 -5.67 0.46
C ALA A 121 21.72 -7.03 1.05
N VAL A 122 20.85 -7.06 2.07
CA VAL A 122 20.37 -8.33 2.67
C VAL A 122 19.46 -9.06 1.68
N HIS A 123 18.56 -8.34 1.02
CA HIS A 123 17.61 -8.91 0.05
C HIS A 123 18.30 -9.45 -1.21
N TYR A 124 19.49 -8.95 -1.55
CA TYR A 124 20.30 -9.39 -2.68
C TYR A 124 21.50 -10.25 -2.29
N ASP A 125 21.64 -10.61 -1.01
CA ASP A 125 22.72 -11.49 -0.56
C ASP A 125 22.53 -12.90 -1.13
N PRO A 126 23.44 -13.40 -1.99
CA PRO A 126 23.31 -14.74 -2.58
C PRO A 126 23.46 -15.88 -1.57
N GLU A 127 24.02 -15.63 -0.37
CA GLU A 127 24.06 -16.63 0.71
C GLU A 127 22.68 -16.84 1.34
N ILE A 128 21.85 -15.80 1.36
CA ILE A 128 20.48 -15.83 1.89
C ILE A 128 19.47 -16.19 0.78
N TYR A 129 19.63 -15.56 -0.39
CA TYR A 129 18.75 -15.70 -1.54
C TYR A 129 19.53 -16.19 -2.76
N PRO A 130 19.60 -17.52 -3.00
CA PRO A 130 20.19 -18.05 -4.22
C PRO A 130 19.52 -17.46 -5.47
N GLU A 131 20.35 -17.08 -6.45
CA GLU A 131 19.94 -16.36 -7.65
C GLU A 131 19.10 -15.10 -7.32
N PRO A 132 19.67 -14.10 -6.60
CA PRO A 132 18.91 -12.99 -6.04
C PRO A 132 18.32 -12.05 -7.11
N GLU A 133 18.85 -12.07 -8.32
CA GLU A 133 18.39 -11.32 -9.49
C GLU A 133 17.15 -11.96 -10.16
N LYS A 134 16.80 -13.20 -9.81
CA LYS A 134 15.72 -13.95 -10.45
C LYS A 134 14.43 -13.80 -9.66
N TYR A 135 13.37 -13.39 -10.34
CA TYR A 135 12.02 -13.39 -9.78
C TYR A 135 11.50 -14.82 -9.61
N GLU A 136 11.58 -15.33 -8.38
CA GLU A 136 11.21 -16.71 -8.05
C GLU A 136 10.28 -16.76 -6.83
N PRO A 137 8.97 -16.54 -7.01
CA PRO A 137 7.98 -16.68 -5.93
C PRO A 137 8.05 -18.03 -5.22
N GLU A 138 8.43 -19.09 -5.92
CA GLU A 138 8.57 -20.44 -5.38
C GLU A 138 9.51 -20.53 -4.16
N ARG A 139 10.46 -19.59 -3.99
CA ARG A 139 11.34 -19.57 -2.81
C ARG A 139 10.56 -19.39 -1.51
N TRP A 140 9.40 -18.74 -1.56
CA TRP A 140 8.54 -18.51 -0.42
C TRP A 140 7.60 -19.69 -0.14
N MET A 141 7.49 -20.65 -1.07
CA MET A 141 6.60 -21.81 -0.96
C MET A 141 7.18 -22.95 -0.13
N SER A 142 8.50 -22.99 0.05
CA SER A 142 9.17 -23.90 0.99
C SER A 142 9.06 -23.41 2.45
N LYS A 143 8.86 -22.10 2.62
CA LYS A 143 8.46 -21.45 3.88
C LYS A 143 6.92 -21.31 3.93
N ASP A 144 6.37 -20.70 4.98
CA ASP A 144 4.97 -20.28 5.00
C ASP A 144 4.84 -18.90 4.32
N PRO A 145 4.31 -18.80 3.08
CA PRO A 145 4.22 -17.54 2.37
C PRO A 145 3.21 -16.57 3.01
N CYS A 146 2.25 -17.09 3.79
CA CYS A 146 1.28 -16.27 4.53
C CYS A 146 1.85 -15.72 5.83
N ARG A 147 3.03 -16.21 6.24
CA ARG A 147 3.80 -15.65 7.36
C ARG A 147 4.69 -14.52 6.85
N TRP A 148 4.16 -13.31 6.96
CA TRP A 148 4.80 -12.09 6.47
C TRP A 148 5.93 -11.57 7.37
N MET A 149 5.77 -11.72 8.69
CA MET A 149 6.82 -11.45 9.66
C MET A 149 7.05 -12.67 10.55
N VAL A 150 8.31 -13.02 10.68
CA VAL A 150 8.80 -14.05 11.60
C VAL A 150 9.61 -13.31 12.65
N GLU A 151 9.32 -13.55 13.93
CA GLU A 151 10.09 -12.95 15.01
C GLU A 151 11.56 -13.37 14.88
N ASN A 152 12.47 -12.38 14.90
CA ASN A 152 13.92 -12.57 14.68
C ASN A 152 14.33 -13.09 13.30
N ASP A 153 13.48 -12.95 12.28
CA ASP A 153 13.89 -13.12 10.89
C ASP A 153 14.39 -11.77 10.35
N PHE A 154 15.69 -11.75 10.10
CA PHE A 154 16.40 -10.59 9.57
C PHE A 154 16.68 -10.73 8.06
N GLU A 155 16.28 -11.84 7.44
CA GLU A 155 16.48 -12.13 6.02
C GLU A 155 15.46 -11.36 5.16
N PHE A 156 14.24 -11.19 5.65
CA PHE A 156 13.14 -10.51 4.93
C PHE A 156 12.50 -9.41 5.76
N MET A 157 12.95 -8.16 5.57
CA MET A 157 12.49 -6.99 6.32
C MET A 157 12.02 -5.79 5.47
N PRO A 158 11.06 -5.96 4.53
CA PRO A 158 10.60 -4.86 3.68
C PRO A 158 9.86 -3.73 4.45
N PHE A 159 9.40 -4.01 5.68
CA PHE A 159 8.74 -3.04 6.56
C PHE A 159 9.64 -2.56 7.70
N GLY A 160 10.93 -2.90 7.66
CA GLY A 160 11.84 -2.77 8.79
C GLY A 160 11.47 -3.73 9.93
N ILE A 161 12.10 -3.52 11.09
CA ILE A 161 11.95 -4.37 12.28
C ILE A 161 12.09 -3.55 13.57
N GLY A 162 11.76 -4.16 14.71
CA GLY A 162 11.98 -3.59 16.04
C GLY A 162 11.08 -2.39 16.36
N ARG A 163 11.57 -1.45 17.19
CA ARG A 163 10.76 -0.31 17.71
C ARG A 163 10.25 0.65 16.63
N ARG A 164 10.84 0.62 15.43
CA ARG A 164 10.50 1.49 14.30
C ARG A 164 9.96 0.69 13.11
N LEU A 165 9.42 -0.49 13.37
CA LEU A 165 8.62 -1.24 12.39
C LEU A 165 7.56 -0.32 11.78
N CYS A 166 7.34 -0.45 10.48
CA CYS A 166 6.33 0.31 9.74
C CYS A 166 4.95 0.24 10.44
N ILE A 167 4.41 1.41 10.80
CA ILE A 167 3.08 1.51 11.43
C ILE A 167 1.96 1.10 10.47
N GLY A 168 2.18 1.27 9.15
CA GLY A 168 1.23 0.91 8.09
C GLY A 168 1.30 -0.54 7.65
N TYR A 169 2.13 -1.38 8.28
CA TYR A 169 2.41 -2.76 7.88
C TYR A 169 1.14 -3.57 7.55
N ASN A 170 0.18 -3.65 8.47
CA ASN A 170 -1.04 -4.43 8.26
C ASN A 170 -1.86 -3.86 7.10
N LEU A 171 -2.11 -2.54 7.11
CA LEU A 171 -2.92 -1.88 6.07
C LEU A 171 -2.30 -2.04 4.67
N ALA A 172 -0.97 -1.93 4.57
CA ALA A 172 -0.27 -2.12 3.31
C ALA A 172 -0.45 -3.56 2.79
N LEU A 173 -0.29 -4.57 3.65
CA LEU A 173 -0.50 -5.96 3.26
C LEU A 173 -1.94 -6.23 2.82
N GLU A 174 -2.93 -5.78 3.60
CA GLU A 174 -4.34 -5.98 3.24
C GLU A 174 -4.66 -5.36 1.86
N ASN A 175 -4.17 -4.14 1.61
CA ASN A 175 -4.32 -3.49 0.32
C ASN A 175 -3.63 -4.26 -0.81
N LEU A 176 -2.35 -4.64 -0.63
CA LEU A 176 -1.60 -5.38 -1.65
C LEU A 176 -2.26 -6.71 -2.00
N GLN A 177 -2.68 -7.46 -0.98
CA GLN A 177 -3.35 -8.74 -1.16
C GLN A 177 -4.69 -8.57 -1.87
N LEU A 178 -5.52 -7.60 -1.47
CA LEU A 178 -6.80 -7.34 -2.13
C LEU A 178 -6.62 -6.86 -3.56
N PHE A 179 -5.75 -5.88 -3.81
CA PHE A 179 -5.55 -5.32 -5.15
C PHE A 179 -5.03 -6.37 -6.11
N VAL A 180 -3.95 -7.08 -5.74
CA VAL A 180 -3.35 -8.08 -6.60
C VAL A 180 -4.34 -9.23 -6.84
N ALA A 181 -4.95 -9.80 -5.79
CA ALA A 181 -5.88 -10.90 -5.95
C ALA A 181 -7.12 -10.49 -6.77
N SER A 182 -7.74 -9.34 -6.47
CA SER A 182 -8.95 -8.89 -7.16
C SER A 182 -8.69 -8.57 -8.63
N LEU A 183 -7.57 -7.92 -8.94
CA LEU A 183 -7.25 -7.54 -10.31
C LEU A 183 -6.88 -8.77 -11.14
N PHE A 184 -6.02 -9.67 -10.65
CA PHE A 184 -5.63 -10.86 -11.42
C PHE A 184 -6.73 -11.93 -11.49
N LEU A 185 -7.66 -11.95 -10.54
CA LEU A 185 -8.86 -12.79 -10.63
C LEU A 185 -9.74 -12.34 -11.81
N ASN A 186 -9.97 -11.03 -11.97
CA ASN A 186 -10.94 -10.51 -12.94
C ASN A 186 -10.35 -10.12 -14.30
N PHE A 187 -9.04 -9.89 -14.38
CA PHE A 187 -8.38 -9.41 -15.58
C PHE A 187 -7.16 -10.25 -15.96
N GLU A 188 -6.98 -10.39 -17.25
CA GLU A 188 -5.74 -10.85 -17.86
C GLU A 188 -4.95 -9.62 -18.30
N PHE A 189 -3.77 -9.44 -17.70
CA PHE A 189 -2.88 -8.33 -18.01
C PHE A 189 -1.80 -8.75 -18.99
N THR A 190 -1.56 -7.89 -19.98
CA THR A 190 -0.45 -8.01 -20.94
C THR A 190 0.24 -6.66 -21.11
N SER A 191 1.50 -6.67 -21.52
CA SER A 191 2.21 -5.43 -21.87
C SER A 191 1.55 -4.81 -23.10
N ALA A 192 1.21 -3.52 -23.04
CA ALA A 192 0.57 -2.82 -24.15
C ALA A 192 1.47 -2.74 -25.40
N THR A 193 2.77 -2.94 -25.23
CA THR A 193 3.75 -2.96 -26.33
C THR A 193 4.05 -4.36 -26.86
N GLY A 194 3.53 -5.41 -26.21
CA GLY A 194 3.89 -6.81 -26.48
C GLY A 194 5.33 -7.16 -26.13
N ARG A 195 6.08 -6.26 -25.48
CA ARG A 195 7.48 -6.46 -25.05
C ARG A 195 7.56 -6.50 -23.51
N PRO A 196 8.60 -7.12 -22.94
CA PRO A 196 8.87 -7.04 -21.51
C PRO A 196 8.90 -5.59 -21.03
N VAL A 197 8.34 -5.34 -19.86
CA VAL A 197 8.41 -4.02 -19.21
C VAL A 197 9.80 -3.81 -18.64
N SER A 198 10.26 -2.56 -18.60
CA SER A 198 11.55 -2.23 -17.98
C SER A 198 11.46 -2.43 -16.48
N LEU A 199 12.45 -3.14 -15.91
CA LEU A 199 12.67 -3.25 -14.46
C LEU A 199 13.84 -2.38 -14.00
N GLN A 200 14.30 -1.45 -14.84
CA GLN A 200 15.41 -0.56 -14.49
C GLN A 200 14.91 0.48 -13.48
N GLU A 201 15.17 0.22 -12.22
CA GLU A 201 14.74 1.04 -11.10
C GLU A 201 15.26 2.48 -11.18
N HIS A 202 14.46 3.41 -10.70
CA HIS A 202 14.88 4.76 -10.40
C HIS A 202 14.55 5.10 -8.95
N ALA A 203 15.38 5.94 -8.35
CA ALA A 203 15.16 6.42 -7.00
C ALA A 203 14.40 7.76 -7.05
N ASP A 204 13.25 7.80 -6.40
CA ASP A 204 12.53 9.02 -6.04
C ASP A 204 12.30 9.03 -4.52
N PHE A 205 11.10 9.34 -4.02
CA PHE A 205 10.75 9.06 -2.61
C PHE A 205 10.90 7.56 -2.26
N THR A 206 10.51 6.69 -3.19
CA THR A 206 10.76 5.24 -3.15
C THR A 206 11.61 4.81 -4.35
N VAL A 207 12.19 3.61 -4.27
CA VAL A 207 12.76 2.92 -5.44
C VAL A 207 11.60 2.29 -6.21
N ALA A 208 11.43 2.70 -7.47
CA ALA A 208 10.30 2.31 -8.30
C ALA A 208 10.74 1.85 -9.69
N VAL A 209 9.90 1.01 -10.32
CA VAL A 209 10.04 0.66 -11.73
C VAL A 209 9.57 1.81 -12.63
N PRO A 210 10.12 1.98 -13.84
CA PRO A 210 9.69 3.04 -14.74
C PRO A 210 8.21 2.88 -15.14
N PRO A 211 7.50 3.98 -15.44
CA PRO A 211 6.11 3.91 -15.87
C PRO A 211 5.93 2.99 -17.09
N PHE A 212 4.96 2.08 -17.02
CA PHE A 212 4.63 1.16 -18.10
C PHE A 212 3.13 1.15 -18.39
N LYS A 213 2.76 0.71 -19.61
CA LYS A 213 1.37 0.61 -20.05
C LYS A 213 0.97 -0.86 -20.15
N VAL A 214 -0.23 -1.16 -19.66
CA VAL A 214 -0.81 -2.50 -19.68
C VAL A 214 -2.11 -2.53 -20.47
N CYS A 215 -2.39 -3.67 -21.08
CA CYS A 215 -3.71 -4.01 -21.59
C CYS A 215 -4.37 -4.96 -20.58
N ALA A 216 -5.52 -4.54 -20.04
CA ALA A 216 -6.33 -5.34 -19.14
C ALA A 216 -7.53 -5.91 -19.90
N LYS A 217 -7.56 -7.23 -20.08
CA LYS A 217 -8.68 -7.93 -20.71
C LYS A 217 -9.54 -8.57 -19.63
N VAL A 218 -10.84 -8.28 -19.63
CA VAL A 218 -11.79 -8.88 -18.69
C VAL A 218 -11.88 -10.39 -18.91
N ARG A 219 -11.84 -11.15 -17.82
CA ARG A 219 -11.97 -12.61 -17.80
C ARG A 219 -13.44 -13.01 -17.61
N ALA A 220 -13.83 -14.19 -18.12
CA ALA A 220 -15.15 -14.77 -17.89
C ALA A 220 -15.02 -16.19 -17.29
N PRO A 221 -15.82 -16.56 -16.27
CA PRO A 221 -16.78 -15.71 -15.56
C PRO A 221 -16.07 -14.65 -14.69
N THR A 222 -16.64 -13.46 -14.58
CA THR A 222 -16.16 -12.40 -13.69
C THR A 222 -17.13 -12.21 -12.53
N ALA A 223 -16.59 -11.94 -11.34
CA ALA A 223 -17.38 -11.49 -10.21
C ALA A 223 -17.77 -10.00 -10.32
N VAL A 224 -17.23 -9.27 -11.31
CA VAL A 224 -17.58 -7.88 -11.61
C VAL A 224 -18.96 -7.86 -12.27
N SER A 225 -19.98 -7.60 -11.47
CA SER A 225 -21.30 -7.18 -11.97
C SER A 225 -21.28 -5.66 -12.15
N GLY A 226 -21.36 -5.18 -13.40
CA GLY A 226 -21.37 -3.75 -13.69
C GLY A 226 -21.26 -3.43 -15.18
N ASP A 227 -21.79 -2.28 -15.58
CA ASP A 227 -21.64 -1.77 -16.94
C ASP A 227 -20.24 -1.21 -17.15
N LEU A 228 -19.37 -1.99 -17.81
CA LEU A 228 -17.99 -1.60 -18.12
C LEU A 228 -17.95 -0.34 -19.02
N GLU A 229 -18.98 -0.06 -19.80
CA GLU A 229 -19.05 1.15 -20.62
C GLU A 229 -19.26 2.41 -19.76
N ALA A 230 -19.99 2.29 -18.64
CA ALA A 230 -20.12 3.38 -17.67
C ALA A 230 -18.77 3.72 -17.02
N TYR A 231 -17.93 2.72 -16.74
CA TYR A 231 -16.57 2.96 -16.23
C TYR A 231 -15.64 3.59 -17.28
N ARG A 232 -15.77 3.23 -18.56
CA ARG A 232 -15.01 3.85 -19.66
C ARG A 232 -15.35 5.32 -19.86
N ALA A 233 -16.55 5.74 -19.47
CA ALA A 233 -16.98 7.13 -19.54
C ALA A 233 -16.43 8.01 -18.40
N ILE A 234 -15.83 7.42 -17.35
CA ILE A 234 -15.20 8.19 -16.28
C ILE A 234 -13.90 8.80 -16.83
N PRO A 235 -13.73 10.14 -16.80
CA PRO A 235 -12.49 10.76 -17.28
C PRO A 235 -11.30 10.29 -16.43
N PRO A 236 -10.12 10.07 -17.03
CA PRO A 236 -8.94 9.68 -16.28
C PRO A 236 -8.65 10.71 -15.19
N PHE A 237 -8.41 10.24 -13.97
CA PHE A 237 -8.03 11.10 -12.86
C PHE A 237 -6.64 11.66 -13.13
N VAL A 238 -6.55 12.97 -13.37
CA VAL A 238 -5.29 13.70 -13.55
C VAL A 238 -4.92 14.30 -12.20
N LEU A 239 -3.85 13.79 -11.59
CA LEU A 239 -3.25 14.41 -10.42
C LEU A 239 -2.82 15.85 -10.78
N PRO A 240 -3.17 16.87 -9.98
CA PRO A 240 -2.64 18.21 -10.17
C PRO A 240 -1.11 18.13 -10.02
N THR A 241 -0.38 18.51 -11.07
CA THR A 241 1.07 18.65 -11.00
C THR A 241 1.40 19.74 -9.97
N LEU A 242 2.09 19.38 -8.88
CA LEU A 242 2.61 20.33 -7.92
C LEU A 242 3.79 21.11 -8.56
N GLY A 243 3.48 22.21 -9.24
CA GLY A 243 4.48 23.20 -9.66
C GLY A 243 4.18 23.90 -10.99
N GLY A 244 3.74 25.16 -10.92
CA GLY A 244 3.64 26.05 -12.08
C GLY A 244 2.98 27.38 -11.70
N THR A 245 3.79 28.42 -11.57
CA THR A 245 3.42 29.81 -11.27
C THR A 245 2.57 30.46 -12.38
N GLY A 246 1.60 31.30 -11.99
CA GLY A 246 0.82 32.21 -12.85
C GLY A 246 -0.68 31.87 -12.81
N ASP A 247 -1.63 32.75 -12.51
CA ASP A 247 -1.63 34.21 -12.42
C ASP A 247 -2.71 34.67 -11.42
N ALA A 248 -2.43 35.81 -10.80
CA ALA A 248 -3.40 36.60 -10.07
C ALA A 248 -4.34 37.30 -11.07
N ASP A 249 -5.65 37.02 -11.03
CA ASP A 249 -6.71 38.04 -11.09
C ASP A 249 -8.09 37.38 -11.05
N ALA A 250 -8.82 37.58 -9.96
CA ALA A 250 -10.28 37.67 -9.93
C ALA A 250 -10.74 38.15 -8.55
N SER A 251 -10.93 39.47 -8.43
CA SER A 251 -11.67 40.11 -7.35
C SER A 251 -13.09 39.54 -7.19
N PRO A 252 -13.64 39.41 -5.97
CA PRO A 252 -15.00 38.90 -5.77
C PRO A 252 -16.04 40.02 -5.96
N SER A 253 -17.16 39.70 -6.60
CA SER A 253 -18.37 40.55 -6.62
C SER A 253 -19.61 39.71 -6.25
N PRO A 254 -20.65 40.30 -5.64
CA PRO A 254 -21.42 39.64 -4.59
C PRO A 254 -22.72 38.97 -5.05
N ALA A 255 -23.09 37.96 -4.25
CA ALA A 255 -24.43 37.47 -3.90
C ALA A 255 -25.46 37.20 -5.01
N ALA A 256 -25.89 35.94 -5.12
CA ALA A 256 -27.29 35.62 -5.44
C ALA A 256 -27.71 34.23 -4.89
N GLY A 257 -28.84 34.20 -4.18
CA GLY A 257 -29.73 33.03 -4.15
C GLY A 257 -29.56 32.05 -2.99
N ARG A 258 -30.21 32.32 -1.85
CA ARG A 258 -30.68 31.25 -0.96
C ARG A 258 -31.82 30.50 -1.68
N GLY A 259 -31.53 29.32 -2.20
CA GLY A 259 -32.52 28.32 -2.60
C GLY A 259 -32.69 27.27 -1.49
N GLN A 260 -33.92 27.06 -1.05
CA GLN A 260 -34.30 26.02 -0.09
C GLN A 260 -33.99 24.64 -0.67
N ALA A 261 -33.14 23.86 0.01
CA ALA A 261 -32.87 22.46 -0.33
C ALA A 261 -33.58 21.54 0.66
N ALA A 262 -34.21 20.49 0.11
CA ALA A 262 -34.95 19.45 0.82
C ALA A 262 -34.07 18.72 1.85
N SER A 263 -34.69 18.24 2.92
CA SER A 263 -34.04 17.53 4.02
C SER A 263 -33.51 16.16 3.57
N GLU A 264 -32.26 16.11 3.09
CA GLU A 264 -31.56 14.84 2.89
C GLU A 264 -31.09 14.28 4.23
N LYS A 265 -31.51 13.05 4.54
CA LYS A 265 -31.08 12.30 5.71
C LYS A 265 -29.77 11.59 5.41
N TRP A 266 -28.78 11.78 6.28
CA TRP A 266 -27.46 11.17 6.14
C TRP A 266 -27.33 9.99 7.11
N ALA A 267 -26.80 8.86 6.64
CA ALA A 267 -26.47 7.70 7.48
C ALA A 267 -24.95 7.52 7.53
N VAL A 268 -24.38 7.43 8.73
CA VAL A 268 -22.93 7.28 8.93
C VAL A 268 -22.64 5.92 9.56
N TRP A 269 -22.13 5.00 8.75
CA TRP A 269 -21.74 3.66 9.19
C TRP A 269 -20.28 3.64 9.66
N TYR A 270 -20.01 2.98 10.78
CA TYR A 270 -18.67 2.78 11.30
C TYR A 270 -18.47 1.31 11.68
N GLY A 271 -17.25 0.80 11.46
CA GLY A 271 -16.78 -0.49 11.95
C GLY A 271 -15.47 -0.29 12.71
N SER A 272 -15.24 -1.08 13.77
CA SER A 272 -14.01 -0.98 14.54
C SER A 272 -13.53 -2.35 15.04
N GLN A 273 -12.21 -2.52 15.09
CA GLN A 273 -11.58 -3.55 15.94
C GLN A 273 -11.31 -3.02 17.37
N THR A 274 -11.37 -1.70 17.63
CA THR A 274 -10.98 -1.10 18.93
C THR A 274 -11.77 0.14 19.39
N GLY A 275 -12.99 0.38 18.90
CA GLY A 275 -13.93 1.41 19.39
C GLY A 275 -13.63 2.86 19.02
N THR A 276 -12.50 3.17 18.38
CA THR A 276 -12.10 4.55 18.04
C THR A 276 -12.94 5.16 16.90
N SER A 277 -13.39 4.35 15.95
CA SER A 277 -14.23 4.74 14.82
C SER A 277 -15.62 5.28 15.25
N GLU A 278 -16.14 4.79 16.38
CA GLU A 278 -17.45 5.18 16.92
C GLU A 278 -17.44 6.63 17.45
N SER A 279 -16.38 7.02 18.15
CA SER A 279 -16.28 8.37 18.72
C SER A 279 -16.12 9.43 17.63
N PHE A 280 -15.38 9.12 16.56
CA PHE A 280 -15.26 9.98 15.39
C PHE A 280 -16.58 10.08 14.62
N ALA A 281 -17.25 8.94 14.35
CA ALA A 281 -18.56 8.93 13.70
C ALA A 281 -19.60 9.72 14.52
N SER A 282 -19.58 9.58 15.85
CA SER A 282 -20.45 10.34 16.75
C SER A 282 -20.17 11.84 16.73
N ALA A 283 -18.91 12.25 16.71
CA ALA A 283 -18.52 13.66 16.63
C ALA A 283 -18.92 14.28 15.28
N LEU A 284 -18.76 13.52 14.18
CA LEU A 284 -19.15 13.95 12.84
C LEU A 284 -20.68 14.09 12.72
N ALA A 285 -21.45 13.12 13.24
CA ALA A 285 -22.91 13.18 13.28
C ALA A 285 -23.41 14.37 14.13
N GLN A 286 -22.78 14.67 15.26
CA GLN A 286 -23.11 15.85 16.07
C GLN A 286 -22.78 17.16 15.36
N ALA A 287 -21.67 17.23 14.63
CA ALA A 287 -21.30 18.40 13.84
C ALA A 287 -22.29 18.65 12.69
N ALA A 288 -22.76 17.58 12.04
CA ALA A 288 -23.77 17.66 10.98
C ALA A 288 -25.15 18.08 11.53
N ARG A 289 -25.58 17.55 12.69
CA ARG A 289 -26.81 18.00 13.37
C ARG A 289 -26.78 19.49 13.73
N ARG A 290 -25.63 20.01 14.18
CA ARG A 290 -25.45 21.45 14.45
C ARG A 290 -25.61 22.33 13.20
N ARG A 291 -25.47 21.75 12.01
CA ARG A 291 -25.65 22.43 10.72
C ARG A 291 -27.02 22.16 10.09
N GLY A 292 -27.95 21.61 10.86
CA GLY A 292 -29.34 21.38 10.43
C GLY A 292 -29.56 20.13 9.59
N VAL A 293 -28.57 19.22 9.54
CA VAL A 293 -28.68 17.94 8.80
C VAL A 293 -29.17 16.84 9.74
N GLU A 294 -30.28 16.19 9.41
CA GLU A 294 -30.76 15.01 10.14
C GLU A 294 -29.85 13.81 9.85
N CYS A 295 -29.20 13.29 10.91
CA CYS A 295 -28.31 12.13 10.83
C CYS A 295 -28.90 10.96 11.63
N ALA A 296 -29.06 9.81 10.97
CA ALA A 296 -29.45 8.53 11.56
C ALA A 296 -28.21 7.66 11.81
#